data_AF-A0A955XF53-F1
#
_entry.id   AF-A0A955XF53-F1
#
_cell.length_a   1.000
_cell.length_b   1.000
_cell.length_c   1.000
_cell.angle_alpha   90.00
_cell.angle_beta   90.00
_cell.angle_gamma   90.00
#
_symmetry.space_group_name_H-M   'P 1'
#
loop_
_entity.id
_entity.type
_entity.pdbx_description
1 polymer ?
#
loop_
_entity_poly.entity_id
_entity_poly.type
_entity_poly.pdbx_seq_one_letter_code
_entity_poly.pdbx_strand_id
1 'polypeptide(L)'
;MGSAGISMVGTEGRTPGATGLRRVSVVACLAALALAGNLGALGILFRVDWLFGSIASLLAARLLGPAAGGTVALLGSLCTWSQWGHPWAIIVFTLEAVWVGKAWRRAGGNVVVADFAFWLLVGAPLVAFFYAGVLGLGGRDTLFIVLKQCSNGLFNALLASMLATLTPVGRLLGAPRRLPTMADVVFQATAFMVLVPTLLNLVQSSRHGWFDREAAVAERMDDLAHRVDADVQTLLGRHQAAVGALAEGAARLGVAASPQLEAVAAAIARANPDLHNVYVADPFARTVVFHPPLNAEGRSTLGLDFSDRRYVQVMARTHRPVISQVFAGRGGVHTAIVTLGAPVLDDHGLLRGFAVGALDLARLRGHLEALREDED
;
A
#
# COMPACT_ATOMS: atom_id res chain seq x y z
N MET A 1 16.68 58.86 -79.77
CA MET A 1 15.73 59.27 -78.71
C MET A 1 15.36 58.04 -77.89
N GLY A 2 15.75 58.03 -76.60
CA GLY A 2 15.24 57.21 -75.48
C GLY A 2 15.33 55.67 -75.59
N SER A 3 15.59 54.91 -74.53
CA SER A 3 16.15 55.13 -73.20
C SER A 3 16.56 53.76 -72.67
N ALA A 4 17.58 53.73 -71.81
CA ALA A 4 17.97 52.55 -71.06
C ALA A 4 16.84 52.07 -70.13
N GLY A 5 16.79 50.77 -69.87
CA GLY A 5 15.88 50.13 -68.92
C GLY A 5 16.44 48.81 -68.42
N ILE A 6 17.49 48.89 -67.61
CA ILE A 6 17.97 47.80 -66.76
C ILE A 6 16.87 47.50 -65.74
N SER A 7 16.25 46.32 -65.78
CA SER A 7 15.43 45.83 -64.66
C SER A 7 16.28 44.93 -63.77
N MET A 8 16.53 45.43 -62.56
CA MET A 8 17.19 44.76 -61.46
C MET A 8 16.47 43.46 -61.09
N VAL A 9 17.21 42.36 -61.08
CA VAL A 9 16.87 41.15 -60.34
C VAL A 9 17.04 41.47 -58.86
N GLY A 10 15.91 41.71 -58.18
CA GLY A 10 15.85 41.80 -56.73
C GLY A 10 16.05 40.41 -56.12
N THR A 11 17.28 40.11 -55.70
CA THR A 11 17.55 39.04 -54.75
C THR A 11 17.05 39.48 -53.37
N GLU A 12 15.81 39.15 -53.03
CA GLU A 12 15.36 39.22 -51.63
C GLU A 12 16.11 38.18 -50.81
N GLY A 13 17.17 38.65 -50.15
CA GLY A 13 17.91 37.92 -49.14
C GLY A 13 17.01 37.61 -47.94
N ARG A 14 16.48 36.39 -47.91
CA ARG A 14 15.82 35.82 -46.73
C ARG A 14 16.87 35.65 -45.63
N THR A 15 16.87 36.52 -44.63
CA THR A 15 17.85 36.52 -43.54
C THR A 15 17.82 35.19 -42.77
N PRO A 16 18.95 34.45 -42.68
CA PRO A 16 18.99 33.13 -42.01
C PRO A 16 18.57 33.16 -40.55
N GLY A 17 18.80 34.29 -39.85
CA GLY A 17 18.58 34.43 -38.40
C GLY A 17 17.12 34.38 -37.94
N ALA A 18 16.17 34.92 -38.71
CA ALA A 18 14.76 34.98 -38.31
C ALA A 18 14.09 33.60 -38.27
N THR A 19 14.55 32.67 -39.12
CA THR A 19 14.03 31.29 -39.15
C THR A 19 14.55 30.43 -38.00
N GLY A 20 15.77 30.71 -37.51
CA GLY A 20 16.37 30.05 -36.37
C GLY A 20 15.69 30.41 -35.06
N LEU A 21 15.49 31.71 -34.79
CA LEU A 21 14.86 32.19 -33.56
C LEU A 21 13.42 31.66 -33.43
N ARG A 22 12.63 31.69 -34.52
CA ARG A 22 11.29 31.12 -34.54
C ARG A 22 11.28 29.62 -34.21
N ARG A 23 12.22 28.84 -34.74
CA ARG A 23 12.34 27.40 -34.42
C ARG A 23 12.63 27.17 -32.95
N VAL A 24 13.55 27.94 -32.36
CA VAL A 24 13.89 27.82 -30.93
C VAL A 24 12.68 28.14 -30.05
N SER A 25 11.94 29.22 -30.36
CA SER A 25 10.72 29.57 -29.63
C SER A 25 9.66 28.48 -29.70
N VAL A 26 9.45 27.86 -30.87
CA VAL A 26 8.51 26.74 -31.02
C VAL A 26 8.92 25.54 -30.18
N VAL A 27 10.21 25.17 -30.20
CA VAL A 27 10.73 24.06 -29.38
C VAL A 27 10.52 24.36 -27.89
N ALA A 28 10.80 25.59 -27.44
CA ALA A 28 10.59 25.99 -26.06
C ALA A 28 9.09 25.91 -25.65
N CYS A 29 8.17 26.39 -26.49
CA CYS A 29 6.74 26.26 -26.24
C CYS A 29 6.28 24.81 -26.17
N LEU A 30 6.75 23.95 -27.10
CA LEU A 30 6.41 22.52 -27.08
C LEU A 30 7.02 21.81 -25.87
N ALA A 31 8.23 22.19 -25.43
CA ALA A 31 8.84 21.68 -24.20
C ALA A 31 8.04 22.08 -22.95
N ALA A 32 7.56 23.33 -22.88
CA ALA A 32 6.69 23.79 -21.80
C ALA A 32 5.35 23.02 -21.78
N LEU A 33 4.74 22.79 -22.95
CA LEU A 33 3.53 21.95 -23.06
C LEU A 33 3.80 20.49 -22.67
N ALA A 34 4.95 19.94 -23.05
CA ALA A 34 5.35 18.58 -22.68
C ALA A 34 5.49 18.45 -21.16
N LEU A 35 6.16 19.42 -20.53
CA LEU A 35 6.32 19.49 -19.08
C LEU A 35 4.97 19.63 -18.38
N ALA A 36 4.12 20.57 -18.83
CA ALA A 36 2.79 20.77 -18.28
C ALA A 36 1.91 19.52 -18.39
N GLY A 37 1.97 18.81 -19.52
CA GLY A 37 1.26 17.55 -19.73
C GLY A 37 1.76 16.39 -18.86
N ASN A 38 3.02 16.42 -18.43
CA ASN A 38 3.58 15.44 -17.49
C ASN A 38 3.36 15.85 -16.02
N LEU A 39 3.21 17.13 -15.72
CA LEU A 39 2.84 17.61 -14.38
C LEU A 39 1.33 17.42 -14.11
N GLY A 40 0.49 17.68 -15.11
CA GLY A 40 -0.96 17.44 -15.07
C GLY A 40 -1.33 15.99 -15.38
N ALA A 41 -0.41 15.05 -15.14
CA ALA A 41 -0.64 13.65 -15.46
C ALA A 41 -1.86 13.13 -14.70
N LEU A 42 -2.73 12.40 -15.40
CA LEU A 42 -3.94 11.86 -14.80
C LEU A 42 -3.59 10.59 -14.02
N GLY A 43 -3.91 10.57 -12.73
CA GLY A 43 -3.84 9.36 -11.90
C GLY A 43 -4.94 8.38 -12.33
N ILE A 44 -4.63 7.52 -13.29
CA ILE A 44 -5.62 6.69 -13.96
C ILE A 44 -5.79 5.33 -13.26
N LEU A 45 -4.72 4.72 -12.73
CA LEU A 45 -4.71 3.42 -12.02
C LEU A 45 -3.64 3.41 -10.92
N PHE A 46 -3.92 2.91 -9.70
CA PHE A 46 -2.90 2.46 -8.73
C PHE A 46 -1.69 3.42 -8.52
N ARG A 47 -1.89 4.74 -8.39
CA ARG A 47 -0.78 5.74 -8.32
C ARG A 47 0.18 5.75 -9.54
N VAL A 48 -0.23 5.16 -10.66
CA VAL A 48 0.51 5.19 -11.93
C VAL A 48 -0.12 6.24 -12.84
N ASP A 49 0.69 7.28 -13.09
CA ASP A 49 0.25 8.47 -13.79
C ASP A 49 0.30 8.28 -15.32
N TRP A 50 -0.75 8.74 -15.99
CA TRP A 50 -0.78 8.83 -17.44
C TRP A 50 -0.14 10.14 -17.89
N LEU A 51 1.03 10.03 -18.51
CA LEU A 51 1.82 11.15 -19.00
C LEU A 51 1.34 11.59 -20.38
N PHE A 52 1.13 12.89 -20.58
CA PHE A 52 0.70 13.47 -21.87
C PHE A 52 1.82 14.20 -22.61
N GLY A 53 3.00 14.35 -21.99
CA GLY A 53 4.10 15.13 -22.54
C GLY A 53 4.67 14.56 -23.83
N SER A 54 4.57 13.24 -24.05
CA SER A 54 5.04 12.63 -25.31
C SER A 54 4.27 13.15 -26.52
N ILE A 55 3.02 13.62 -26.38
CA ILE A 55 2.24 14.21 -27.49
C ILE A 55 3.01 15.38 -28.11
N ALA A 56 3.46 16.32 -27.29
CA ALA A 56 4.20 17.51 -27.74
C ALA A 56 5.58 17.12 -28.31
N SER A 57 6.24 16.12 -27.73
CA SER A 57 7.55 15.65 -28.21
C SER A 57 7.47 14.94 -29.57
N LEU A 58 6.45 14.11 -29.79
CA LEU A 58 6.22 13.40 -31.04
C LEU A 58 5.74 14.38 -32.13
N LEU A 59 4.97 15.39 -31.75
CA LEU A 59 4.61 16.49 -32.64
C LEU A 59 5.85 17.28 -33.08
N ALA A 60 6.76 17.60 -32.16
CA ALA A 60 8.05 18.22 -32.47
C ALA A 60 8.92 17.30 -33.35
N ALA A 61 8.96 15.99 -33.06
CA ALA A 61 9.69 15.00 -33.84
C ALA A 61 9.19 14.92 -35.29
N ARG A 62 7.87 14.99 -35.50
CA ARG A 62 7.25 14.99 -36.82
C ARG A 62 7.48 16.30 -37.59
N LEU A 63 7.32 17.45 -36.93
CA LEU A 63 7.31 18.76 -37.61
C LEU A 63 8.69 19.38 -37.77
N LEU A 64 9.56 19.21 -36.78
CA LEU A 64 10.89 19.83 -36.71
C LEU A 64 12.01 18.78 -36.83
N GLY A 65 11.70 17.51 -36.58
CA GLY A 65 12.58 16.35 -36.75
C GLY A 65 13.19 15.83 -35.45
N PRO A 66 14.09 14.83 -35.55
CA PRO A 66 14.49 14.01 -34.41
C PRO A 66 15.21 14.78 -33.30
N ALA A 67 16.06 15.75 -33.65
CA ALA A 67 16.78 16.55 -32.65
C ALA A 67 15.80 17.38 -31.80
N ALA A 68 14.86 18.09 -32.45
CA ALA A 68 13.85 18.88 -31.75
C ALA A 68 12.90 18.00 -30.93
N GLY A 69 12.46 16.87 -31.48
CA GLY A 69 11.65 15.89 -30.76
C GLY A 69 12.35 15.37 -29.50
N GLY A 70 13.61 14.96 -29.63
CA GLY A 70 14.42 14.51 -28.50
C GLY A 70 14.62 15.59 -27.44
N THR A 71 14.88 16.84 -27.83
CA THR A 71 14.99 17.95 -26.86
C THR A 71 13.69 18.20 -26.11
N VAL A 72 12.55 18.20 -26.81
CA VAL A 72 11.23 18.37 -26.17
C VAL A 72 10.92 17.21 -25.22
N ALA A 73 11.21 15.97 -25.62
CA ALA A 73 11.02 14.79 -24.78
C ALA A 73 11.91 14.83 -23.52
N LEU A 74 13.20 15.16 -23.69
CA LEU A 74 14.15 15.29 -22.59
C LEU A 74 13.66 16.31 -21.56
N LEU A 75 13.36 17.53 -21.99
CA LEU A 75 12.93 18.61 -21.10
C LEU A 75 11.57 18.33 -20.46
N GLY A 76 10.60 17.81 -21.24
CA GLY A 76 9.27 17.49 -20.73
C GLY A 76 9.28 16.36 -19.70
N SER A 77 10.19 15.40 -19.82
CA SER A 77 10.28 14.25 -18.92
C SER A 77 11.12 14.50 -17.67
N LEU A 78 11.82 15.62 -17.52
CA LEU A 78 12.63 15.92 -16.33
C LEU A 78 11.84 15.82 -15.01
N CYS A 79 10.57 16.22 -15.01
CA CYS A 79 9.69 16.11 -13.84
C CYS A 79 9.47 14.66 -13.37
N THR A 80 9.62 13.67 -14.26
CA THR A 80 9.45 12.26 -13.90
C THR A 80 10.54 11.76 -12.97
N TRP A 81 11.72 12.41 -12.94
CA TRP A 81 12.76 12.05 -11.97
C TRP A 81 12.32 12.42 -10.55
N SER A 82 11.81 13.63 -10.33
CA SER A 82 11.33 14.01 -8.99
C SER A 82 10.08 13.24 -8.58
N GLN A 83 9.22 12.87 -9.54
CA GLN A 83 8.00 12.11 -9.27
C GLN A 83 8.27 10.63 -8.98
N TRP A 84 9.16 9.98 -9.72
CA TRP A 84 9.36 8.52 -9.68
C TRP A 84 10.68 8.10 -9.01
N GLY A 85 11.53 9.06 -8.63
CA GLY A 85 12.81 8.81 -7.95
C GLY A 85 13.93 8.27 -8.86
N HIS A 86 13.66 8.06 -10.15
CA HIS A 86 14.63 7.49 -11.09
C HIS A 86 14.51 8.09 -12.52
N PRO A 87 15.58 8.12 -13.32
CA PRO A 87 15.61 8.81 -14.62
C PRO A 87 15.17 7.94 -15.82
N TRP A 88 14.75 6.70 -15.61
CA TRP A 88 14.56 5.73 -16.71
C TRP A 88 13.51 6.15 -17.74
N ALA A 89 12.45 6.82 -17.30
CA ALA A 89 11.42 7.35 -18.19
C ALA A 89 11.98 8.42 -19.15
N ILE A 90 12.90 9.25 -18.68
CA ILE A 90 13.56 10.29 -19.47
C ILE A 90 14.30 9.66 -20.66
N ILE A 91 15.05 8.59 -20.39
CA ILE A 91 15.82 7.87 -21.42
C ILE A 91 14.87 7.28 -22.47
N VAL A 92 13.85 6.55 -22.02
CA VAL A 92 12.91 5.85 -22.92
C VAL A 92 12.15 6.84 -23.81
N PHE A 93 11.56 7.89 -23.24
CA PHE A 93 10.79 8.88 -24.02
C PHE A 93 11.67 9.74 -24.94
N THR A 94 12.90 10.02 -24.53
CA THR A 94 13.85 10.72 -25.42
C THR A 94 14.20 9.85 -26.63
N LEU A 95 14.45 8.55 -26.42
CA LEU A 95 14.73 7.61 -27.50
C LEU A 95 13.53 7.41 -28.43
N GLU A 96 12.32 7.32 -27.87
CA GLU A 96 11.05 7.26 -28.60
C GLU A 96 10.95 8.42 -29.60
N ALA A 97 11.06 9.66 -29.12
CA ALA A 97 10.94 10.86 -29.96
C ALA A 97 12.02 10.95 -31.04
N VAL A 98 13.26 10.55 -30.73
CA VAL A 98 14.35 10.52 -31.71
C VAL A 98 14.11 9.43 -32.77
N TRP A 99 13.66 8.24 -32.36
CA TRP A 99 13.35 7.12 -33.26
C TRP A 99 12.26 7.51 -34.24
N VAL A 100 11.12 7.98 -33.72
CA VAL A 100 9.96 8.39 -34.53
C VAL A 100 10.34 9.54 -35.47
N GLY A 101 11.09 10.53 -34.98
CA GLY A 101 11.56 11.64 -35.81
C GLY A 101 12.49 11.20 -36.95
N LYS A 102 13.37 10.21 -36.72
CA LYS A 102 14.24 9.64 -37.76
C LYS A 102 13.44 8.83 -38.78
N ALA A 103 12.54 7.97 -38.31
CA ALA A 103 11.70 7.13 -39.16
C ALA A 103 10.81 7.99 -40.07
N TRP A 104 10.17 9.03 -39.51
CA TRP A 104 9.38 9.99 -40.27
C TRP A 104 10.19 10.70 -41.34
N ARG A 105 11.40 11.17 -41.01
CA ARG A 105 12.23 11.95 -41.93
C ARG A 105 12.80 11.11 -43.09
N ARG A 106 13.07 9.81 -42.87
CA ARG A 106 13.60 8.90 -43.89
C ARG A 106 12.53 8.26 -44.77
N ALA A 107 11.46 7.77 -44.18
CA ALA A 107 10.46 6.98 -44.91
C ALA A 107 9.17 7.75 -45.21
N GLY A 108 8.92 8.90 -44.55
CA GLY A 108 7.65 9.61 -44.67
C GLY A 108 6.43 8.80 -44.23
N GLY A 109 6.64 7.69 -43.50
CA GLY A 109 5.61 6.72 -43.11
C GLY A 109 4.78 7.15 -41.90
N ASN A 110 3.82 6.32 -41.49
CA ASN A 110 2.92 6.67 -40.41
C ASN A 110 3.65 6.74 -39.03
N VAL A 111 3.51 7.86 -38.33
CA VAL A 111 4.14 8.09 -37.00
C VAL A 111 3.72 7.03 -35.99
N VAL A 112 2.46 6.61 -36.03
CA VAL A 112 1.92 5.59 -35.13
C VAL A 112 2.59 4.23 -35.36
N VAL A 113 2.88 3.88 -36.61
CA VAL A 113 3.56 2.62 -36.95
C VAL A 113 5.03 2.67 -36.50
N ALA A 114 5.69 3.82 -36.69
CA ALA A 114 7.06 4.01 -36.22
C ALA A 114 7.17 3.92 -34.69
N ASP A 115 6.18 4.47 -33.98
CA ASP A 115 6.06 4.42 -32.52
C ASP A 115 5.79 3.00 -32.02
N PHE A 116 4.83 2.31 -32.63
CA PHE A 116 4.55 0.90 -32.32
C PHE A 116 5.79 0.01 -32.50
N ALA A 117 6.54 0.20 -33.59
CA ALA A 117 7.79 -0.52 -33.82
C ALA A 117 8.87 -0.19 -32.77
N PHE A 118 8.95 1.07 -32.32
CA PHE A 118 9.84 1.44 -31.23
C PHE A 118 9.47 0.71 -29.94
N TRP A 119 8.20 0.74 -29.53
CA TRP A 119 7.77 0.09 -28.29
C TRP A 119 7.95 -1.42 -28.33
N LEU A 120 7.72 -2.07 -29.47
CA LEU A 120 7.92 -3.50 -29.60
C LEU A 120 9.40 -3.91 -29.53
N LEU A 121 10.27 -3.18 -30.23
CA LEU A 121 11.67 -3.58 -30.44
C LEU A 121 12.65 -3.00 -29.41
N VAL A 122 12.34 -1.84 -28.86
CA VAL A 122 13.27 -1.07 -28.01
C VAL A 122 12.61 -0.68 -26.70
N GLY A 123 11.45 -0.01 -26.76
CA GLY A 123 10.79 0.54 -25.58
C GLY A 123 10.45 -0.51 -24.52
N ALA A 124 9.70 -1.56 -24.87
CA ALA A 124 9.30 -2.60 -23.94
C ALA A 124 10.49 -3.39 -23.37
N PRO A 125 11.47 -3.86 -24.17
CA PRO A 125 12.69 -4.47 -23.63
C PRO A 125 13.47 -3.56 -22.70
N LEU A 126 13.60 -2.28 -23.04
CA LEU A 126 14.35 -1.31 -22.24
C LEU A 126 13.64 -0.99 -20.91
N VAL A 127 12.31 -0.87 -20.92
CA VAL A 127 11.51 -0.74 -19.70
C VAL A 127 11.65 -2.01 -18.86
N ALA A 128 11.51 -3.21 -19.43
CA ALA A 128 11.69 -4.45 -18.69
C ALA A 128 13.08 -4.54 -18.05
N PHE A 129 14.14 -4.15 -18.78
CA PHE A 129 15.50 -4.10 -18.27
C PHE A 129 15.66 -3.13 -17.08
N PHE A 130 15.18 -1.90 -17.19
CA PHE A 130 15.30 -0.93 -16.09
C PHE A 130 14.48 -1.34 -14.86
N TYR A 131 13.27 -1.86 -15.06
CA TYR A 131 12.34 -2.11 -13.95
C TYR A 131 12.56 -3.48 -13.29
N ALA A 132 12.76 -4.56 -14.05
CA ALA A 132 13.11 -5.86 -13.45
C ALA A 132 14.62 -5.98 -13.16
N GLY A 133 15.47 -5.56 -14.09
CA GLY A 133 16.92 -5.77 -13.98
C GLY A 133 17.62 -4.81 -13.03
N VAL A 134 17.34 -3.50 -13.15
CA VAL A 134 18.03 -2.47 -12.35
C VAL A 134 17.31 -2.21 -11.02
N LEU A 135 15.98 -2.10 -11.04
CA LEU A 135 15.17 -1.83 -9.84
C LEU A 135 14.77 -3.10 -9.07
N GLY A 136 14.94 -4.29 -9.66
CA GLY A 136 14.62 -5.56 -8.98
C GLY A 136 13.13 -5.79 -8.75
N LEU A 137 12.25 -5.16 -9.54
CA LEU A 137 10.80 -5.34 -9.38
C LEU A 137 10.35 -6.75 -9.75
N GLY A 138 9.27 -7.20 -9.11
CA GLY A 138 8.63 -8.47 -9.42
C GLY A 138 8.17 -8.54 -10.87
N GLY A 139 8.08 -9.76 -11.42
CA GLY A 139 7.71 -9.98 -12.83
C GLY A 139 6.31 -9.44 -13.18
N ARG A 140 5.35 -9.52 -12.24
CA ARG A 140 3.99 -9.00 -12.42
C ARG A 140 3.98 -7.47 -12.50
N ASP A 141 4.69 -6.80 -11.60
CA ASP A 141 4.77 -5.33 -11.57
C ASP A 141 5.50 -4.80 -12.80
N THR A 142 6.59 -5.46 -13.19
CA THR A 142 7.33 -5.11 -14.41
C THR A 142 6.45 -5.25 -15.65
N LEU A 143 5.72 -6.37 -15.78
CA LEU A 143 4.82 -6.59 -16.91
C LEU A 143 3.74 -5.49 -16.96
N PHE A 144 3.17 -5.13 -15.82
CA PHE A 144 2.18 -4.06 -15.72
C PHE A 144 2.75 -2.71 -16.20
N ILE A 145 3.95 -2.35 -15.74
CA ILE A 145 4.62 -1.10 -16.14
C ILE A 145 4.92 -1.10 -17.65
N VAL A 146 5.42 -2.21 -18.20
CA VAL A 146 5.69 -2.34 -19.64
C VAL A 146 4.42 -2.12 -20.45
N LEU A 147 3.34 -2.84 -20.13
CA LEU A 147 2.06 -2.71 -20.85
C LEU A 147 1.49 -1.30 -20.75
N LYS A 148 1.59 -0.68 -19.57
CA LYS A 148 1.16 0.70 -19.35
C LYS A 148 1.96 1.68 -20.21
N GLN A 149 3.29 1.55 -20.25
CA GLN A 149 4.16 2.48 -20.98
C GLN A 149 3.95 2.35 -22.51
N CYS A 150 3.80 1.12 -23.01
CA CYS A 150 3.44 0.89 -24.41
C CYS A 150 2.09 1.52 -24.78
N SER A 151 1.09 1.38 -23.91
CA SER A 151 -0.23 1.97 -24.11
C SER A 151 -0.19 3.50 -24.11
N ASN A 152 0.61 4.07 -23.20
CA ASN A 152 0.80 5.51 -23.09
C ASN A 152 1.47 6.10 -24.34
N GLY A 153 2.56 5.49 -24.81
CA GLY A 153 3.26 5.89 -26.04
C GLY A 153 2.36 5.83 -27.26
N LEU A 154 1.68 4.70 -27.46
CA LEU A 154 0.80 4.51 -28.62
C LEU A 154 -0.36 5.51 -28.66
N PHE A 155 -0.99 5.78 -27.51
CA PHE A 155 -2.03 6.81 -27.39
C PHE A 155 -1.50 8.20 -27.72
N ASN A 156 -0.32 8.56 -27.18
CA ASN A 156 0.30 9.86 -27.41
C ASN A 156 0.72 10.03 -28.88
N ALA A 157 1.21 8.98 -29.53
CA ALA A 157 1.54 8.97 -30.95
C ALA A 157 0.30 9.14 -31.85
N LEU A 158 -0.81 8.46 -31.53
CA LEU A 158 -2.09 8.63 -32.21
C LEU A 158 -2.58 10.07 -32.10
N LEU A 159 -2.63 10.64 -30.90
CA LEU A 159 -3.03 12.03 -30.69
C LEU A 159 -2.12 13.01 -31.40
N ALA A 160 -0.79 12.84 -31.31
CA ALA A 160 0.16 13.71 -32.01
C ALA A 160 -0.03 13.66 -33.53
N SER A 161 -0.30 12.47 -34.08
CA SER A 161 -0.55 12.28 -35.51
C SER A 161 -1.87 12.92 -35.95
N MET A 162 -2.94 12.76 -35.17
CA MET A 162 -4.24 13.39 -35.43
C MET A 162 -4.14 14.91 -35.34
N LEU A 163 -3.48 15.46 -34.32
CA LEU A 163 -3.25 16.90 -34.20
C LEU A 163 -2.47 17.45 -35.40
N ALA A 164 -1.41 16.77 -35.82
CA ALA A 164 -0.63 17.19 -36.98
C ALA A 164 -1.41 17.13 -38.31
N THR A 165 -2.40 16.23 -38.39
CA THR A 165 -3.19 15.95 -39.60
C THR A 165 -4.43 16.84 -39.70
N LEU A 166 -5.20 16.94 -38.62
CA LEU A 166 -6.51 17.57 -38.59
C LEU A 166 -6.46 19.07 -38.26
N THR A 167 -5.35 19.56 -37.69
CA THR A 167 -5.23 20.98 -37.27
C THR A 167 -4.21 21.74 -38.11
N PRO A 168 -4.30 23.08 -38.20
CA PRO A 168 -3.32 23.88 -38.93
C PRO A 168 -1.98 24.04 -38.19
N VAL A 169 -1.73 23.30 -37.10
CA VAL A 169 -0.51 23.40 -36.28
C VAL A 169 0.76 23.28 -37.13
N GLY A 170 0.82 22.35 -38.09
CA GLY A 170 1.98 22.25 -38.98
C GLY A 170 2.27 23.55 -39.77
N ARG A 171 1.21 24.28 -40.17
CA ARG A 171 1.34 25.58 -40.85
C ARG A 171 1.79 26.68 -39.89
N LEU A 172 1.17 26.73 -38.69
CA LEU A 172 1.50 27.69 -37.64
C LEU A 172 2.98 27.57 -37.22
N LEU A 173 3.49 26.34 -37.21
CA LEU A 173 4.87 26.03 -36.83
C LEU A 173 5.87 26.07 -38.01
N GLY A 174 5.41 26.45 -39.21
CA GLY A 174 6.27 26.66 -40.38
C GLY A 174 6.85 25.38 -41.00
N ALA A 175 6.21 24.24 -40.76
CA ALA A 175 6.61 22.95 -41.35
C ALA A 175 6.11 22.82 -42.80
N PRO A 176 6.85 22.11 -43.68
CA PRO A 176 6.38 21.82 -45.03
C PRO A 176 5.08 21.01 -44.98
N ARG A 177 4.08 21.43 -45.77
CA ARG A 177 2.80 20.68 -45.85
C ARG A 177 3.04 19.35 -46.55
N ARG A 178 2.76 18.26 -45.84
CA ARG A 178 2.44 16.97 -46.45
C ARG A 178 0.97 16.72 -46.23
N LEU A 179 0.22 16.54 -47.32
CA LEU A 179 -1.18 16.15 -47.24
C LEU A 179 -1.23 14.71 -46.72
N PRO A 180 -2.09 14.41 -45.74
CA PRO A 180 -2.29 13.04 -45.30
C PRO A 180 -2.96 12.24 -46.42
N THR A 181 -2.65 10.95 -46.51
CA THR A 181 -3.42 10.06 -47.39
C THR A 181 -4.77 9.74 -46.75
N MET A 182 -5.79 9.41 -47.54
CA MET A 182 -7.06 8.92 -46.97
C MET A 182 -6.85 7.67 -46.11
N ALA A 183 -5.92 6.80 -46.50
CA ALA A 183 -5.54 5.62 -45.73
C ALA A 183 -5.01 6.00 -44.33
N ASP A 184 -4.17 7.04 -44.22
CA ASP A 184 -3.67 7.52 -42.92
C ASP A 184 -4.79 8.04 -42.02
N VAL A 185 -5.74 8.79 -42.59
CA VAL A 185 -6.87 9.36 -41.83
C VAL A 185 -7.80 8.25 -41.35
N VAL A 186 -8.16 7.31 -42.23
CA VAL A 186 -9.00 6.16 -41.88
C VAL A 186 -8.30 5.30 -40.82
N PHE A 187 -7.03 4.96 -41.01
CA PHE A 187 -6.26 4.19 -40.04
C PHE A 187 -6.21 4.86 -38.67
N GLN A 188 -5.89 6.17 -38.61
CA GLN A 188 -5.84 6.91 -37.35
C GLN A 188 -7.20 6.99 -36.67
N ALA A 189 -8.27 7.24 -37.43
CA ALA A 189 -9.62 7.30 -36.90
C ALA A 189 -10.05 5.95 -36.32
N THR A 190 -9.84 4.84 -37.06
CA THR A 190 -10.15 3.49 -36.58
C THR A 190 -9.31 3.12 -35.36
N ALA A 191 -8.00 3.38 -35.39
CA ALA A 191 -7.12 3.10 -34.26
C ALA A 191 -7.53 3.89 -33.02
N PHE A 192 -7.91 5.17 -33.16
CA PHE A 192 -8.41 5.99 -32.06
C PHE A 192 -9.73 5.46 -31.49
N MET A 193 -10.68 5.09 -32.36
CA MET A 193 -11.97 4.52 -31.95
C MET A 193 -11.86 3.15 -31.27
N VAL A 194 -10.79 2.39 -31.50
CA VAL A 194 -10.54 1.14 -30.79
C VAL A 194 -9.76 1.39 -29.49
N LEU A 195 -8.69 2.18 -29.56
CA LEU A 195 -7.76 2.35 -28.45
C LEU A 195 -8.37 3.16 -27.29
N VAL A 196 -9.12 4.23 -27.56
CA VAL A 196 -9.69 5.06 -26.49
C VAL A 196 -10.75 4.32 -25.67
N PRO A 197 -11.75 3.66 -26.28
CA PRO A 197 -12.74 2.90 -25.51
C PRO A 197 -12.15 1.71 -24.75
N THR A 198 -11.17 1.01 -25.34
CA THR A 198 -10.49 -0.11 -24.66
C THR A 198 -9.70 0.37 -23.44
N LEU A 199 -8.96 1.48 -23.56
CA LEU A 199 -8.31 2.11 -22.41
C LEU A 199 -9.33 2.57 -21.38
N LEU A 200 -10.42 3.22 -21.79
CA LEU A 200 -11.45 3.67 -20.85
C LEU A 200 -12.10 2.48 -20.11
N ASN A 201 -12.37 1.38 -20.82
CA ASN A 201 -12.89 0.16 -20.23
C ASN A 201 -11.89 -0.50 -19.27
N LEU A 202 -10.60 -0.53 -19.61
CA LEU A 202 -9.54 -1.01 -18.72
C LEU A 202 -9.48 -0.19 -17.43
N VAL A 203 -9.59 1.14 -17.56
CA VAL A 203 -9.61 2.06 -16.42
C VAL A 203 -10.84 1.84 -15.55
N GLN A 204 -12.02 1.72 -16.16
CA GLN A 204 -13.25 1.46 -15.43
C GLN A 204 -13.23 0.10 -14.73
N SER A 205 -12.79 -0.95 -15.42
CA SER A 205 -12.68 -2.32 -14.88
C SER A 205 -11.69 -2.36 -13.73
N SER A 206 -10.56 -1.65 -13.85
CA SER A 206 -9.57 -1.56 -12.78
C SER A 206 -10.07 -0.76 -11.58
N ARG A 207 -10.89 0.29 -11.78
CA ARG A 207 -11.44 1.07 -10.67
C ARG A 207 -12.48 0.28 -9.88
N HIS A 208 -13.36 -0.46 -10.56
CA HIS A 208 -14.33 -1.33 -9.88
C HIS A 208 -13.61 -2.39 -9.04
N GLY A 209 -12.62 -3.08 -9.61
CA GLY A 209 -11.84 -4.07 -8.87
C GLY A 209 -11.00 -3.51 -7.71
N TRP A 210 -10.83 -2.19 -7.56
CA TRP A 210 -10.15 -1.57 -6.41
C TRP A 210 -11.11 -1.38 -5.25
N PHE A 211 -12.26 -0.76 -5.50
CA PHE A 211 -13.25 -0.49 -4.47
C PHE A 211 -13.74 -1.78 -3.81
N ASP A 212 -13.97 -2.82 -4.60
CA ASP A 212 -14.41 -4.12 -4.09
C ASP A 212 -13.34 -4.81 -3.23
N ARG A 213 -12.04 -4.63 -3.57
CA ARG A 213 -10.92 -5.23 -2.81
C ARG A 213 -10.66 -4.49 -1.51
N GLU A 214 -10.66 -3.16 -1.52
CA GLU A 214 -10.48 -2.36 -0.31
C GLU A 214 -11.62 -2.63 0.69
N ALA A 215 -12.86 -2.69 0.18
CA ALA A 215 -14.03 -3.00 1.00
C ALA A 215 -13.94 -4.43 1.57
N ALA A 216 -13.57 -5.43 0.77
CA ALA A 216 -13.41 -6.80 1.25
C ALA A 216 -12.29 -6.96 2.28
N VAL A 217 -11.19 -6.20 2.18
CA VAL A 217 -10.12 -6.20 3.19
C VAL A 217 -10.60 -5.56 4.48
N ALA A 218 -11.31 -4.43 4.41
CA ALA A 218 -11.87 -3.76 5.58
C ALA A 218 -12.90 -4.64 6.30
N GLU A 219 -13.80 -5.29 5.56
CA GLU A 219 -14.79 -6.22 6.10
C GLU A 219 -14.13 -7.42 6.80
N ARG A 220 -13.09 -8.02 6.20
CA ARG A 220 -12.32 -9.09 6.84
C ARG A 220 -11.62 -8.63 8.11
N MET A 221 -11.08 -7.42 8.14
CA MET A 221 -10.45 -6.89 9.35
C MET A 221 -11.45 -6.70 10.49
N ASP A 222 -12.67 -6.24 10.17
CA ASP A 222 -13.73 -6.06 11.16
C ASP A 222 -14.25 -7.40 11.71
N ASP A 223 -14.48 -8.37 10.81
CA ASP A 223 -14.86 -9.73 11.19
C ASP A 223 -13.80 -10.40 12.08
N LEU A 224 -12.52 -10.25 11.74
CA LEU A 224 -11.41 -10.78 12.53
C LEU A 224 -11.34 -10.11 13.90
N ALA A 225 -11.51 -8.78 13.97
CA ALA A 225 -11.52 -8.05 15.23
C ALA A 225 -12.66 -8.55 16.15
N HIS A 226 -13.85 -8.73 15.59
CA HIS A 226 -15.00 -9.25 16.34
C HIS A 226 -14.81 -10.69 16.81
N ARG A 227 -14.23 -11.56 16.00
CA ARG A 227 -13.93 -12.95 16.37
C ARG A 227 -12.90 -13.03 17.49
N VAL A 228 -11.79 -12.30 17.36
CA VAL A 228 -10.74 -12.25 18.38
C VAL A 228 -11.28 -11.73 19.70
N ASP A 229 -12.12 -10.68 19.68
CA ASP A 229 -12.76 -10.18 20.91
C ASP A 229 -13.66 -11.25 21.56
N ALA A 230 -14.51 -11.91 20.77
CA ALA A 230 -15.39 -12.96 21.28
C ALA A 230 -14.62 -14.15 21.89
N ASP A 231 -13.52 -14.57 21.27
CA ASP A 231 -12.68 -15.65 21.77
C ASP A 231 -11.94 -15.27 23.05
N VAL A 232 -11.40 -14.04 23.12
CA VAL A 232 -10.75 -13.53 24.33
C VAL A 232 -11.75 -13.44 25.49
N GLN A 233 -12.97 -12.93 25.24
CA GLN A 233 -14.02 -12.88 26.26
C GLN A 233 -14.42 -14.26 26.74
N THR A 234 -14.55 -15.22 25.83
CA THR A 234 -14.88 -16.62 26.15
C THR A 234 -13.79 -17.26 27.01
N LEU A 235 -12.53 -17.06 26.65
CA LEU A 235 -11.38 -17.58 27.39
C LEU A 235 -11.29 -16.98 28.80
N LEU A 236 -11.40 -15.65 28.91
CA LEU A 236 -11.41 -14.97 30.22
C LEU A 236 -12.60 -15.42 31.08
N GLY A 237 -13.78 -15.56 30.49
CA GLY A 237 -14.99 -16.05 31.16
C GLY A 237 -14.81 -17.47 31.73
N ARG A 238 -14.22 -18.39 30.95
CA ARG A 238 -13.92 -19.76 31.39
C ARG A 238 -13.00 -19.78 32.61
N HIS A 239 -11.91 -19.01 32.58
CA HIS A 239 -10.95 -18.98 33.68
C HIS A 239 -11.51 -18.23 34.91
N GLN A 240 -12.33 -17.20 34.70
CA GLN A 240 -13.02 -16.50 35.78
C GLN A 240 -14.00 -17.42 36.52
N ALA A 241 -14.71 -18.28 35.78
CA ALA A 241 -15.57 -19.31 36.36
C ALA A 241 -14.77 -20.35 37.16
N ALA A 242 -13.59 -20.76 36.68
CA ALA A 242 -12.70 -21.66 37.41
C ALA A 242 -12.22 -21.07 38.75
N VAL A 243 -11.86 -19.78 38.78
CA VAL A 243 -11.51 -19.09 40.04
C VAL A 243 -12.74 -18.91 40.94
N GLY A 244 -13.92 -18.69 40.37
CA GLY A 244 -15.18 -18.70 41.12
C GLY A 244 -15.45 -20.03 41.82
N ALA A 245 -15.25 -21.16 41.11
CA ALA A 245 -15.39 -22.48 41.69
C ALA A 245 -14.38 -22.74 42.84
N LEU A 246 -13.17 -22.18 42.73
CA LEU A 246 -12.19 -22.20 43.84
C LEU A 246 -12.71 -21.42 45.06
N ALA A 247 -13.31 -20.24 44.84
CA ALA A 247 -13.89 -19.44 45.91
C ALA A 247 -15.05 -20.17 46.60
N GLU A 248 -15.94 -20.81 45.84
CA GLU A 248 -17.04 -21.62 46.39
C GLU A 248 -16.53 -22.85 47.17
N GLY A 249 -15.45 -23.48 46.68
CA GLY A 249 -14.75 -24.54 47.41
C GLY A 249 -14.21 -24.05 48.76
N ALA A 250 -13.57 -22.89 48.76
CA ALA A 250 -13.05 -22.25 49.98
C ALA A 250 -14.16 -21.81 50.95
N ALA A 251 -15.30 -21.32 50.45
CA ALA A 251 -16.45 -20.96 51.28
C ALA A 251 -17.02 -22.18 52.02
N ARG A 252 -17.13 -23.33 51.35
CA ARG A 252 -17.66 -24.57 51.92
C ARG A 252 -16.71 -25.27 52.90
N LEU A 253 -15.41 -25.29 52.57
CA LEU A 253 -14.39 -25.99 53.36
C LEU A 253 -13.77 -25.11 54.46
N GLY A 254 -14.01 -23.80 54.40
CA GLY A 254 -13.38 -22.81 55.25
C GLY A 254 -12.05 -22.29 54.67
N VAL A 255 -11.77 -21.01 54.93
CA VAL A 255 -10.54 -20.33 54.49
C VAL A 255 -9.41 -20.61 55.49
N ALA A 256 -8.97 -21.86 55.53
CA ALA A 256 -7.85 -22.32 56.34
C ALA A 256 -7.06 -23.38 55.58
N ALA A 257 -5.77 -23.52 55.91
CA ALA A 257 -4.94 -24.58 55.33
C ALA A 257 -5.53 -25.94 55.70
N SER A 258 -6.01 -26.68 54.69
CA SER A 258 -6.57 -28.02 54.84
C SER A 258 -6.21 -28.88 53.62
N PRO A 259 -5.94 -30.18 53.81
CA PRO A 259 -5.64 -31.09 52.69
C PRO A 259 -6.74 -31.11 51.61
N GLN A 260 -8.00 -30.90 52.02
CA GLN A 260 -9.16 -30.86 51.12
C GLN A 260 -9.14 -29.62 50.22
N LEU A 261 -8.86 -28.44 50.78
CA LEU A 261 -8.81 -27.20 49.99
C LEU A 261 -7.56 -27.16 49.07
N GLU A 262 -6.44 -27.72 49.52
CA GLU A 262 -5.26 -27.93 48.68
C GLU A 262 -5.55 -28.85 47.48
N ALA A 263 -6.29 -29.93 47.70
CA ALA A 263 -6.70 -30.83 46.62
C ALA A 263 -7.61 -30.13 45.59
N VAL A 264 -8.53 -29.25 46.04
CA VAL A 264 -9.38 -28.43 45.16
C VAL A 264 -8.55 -27.45 44.35
N ALA A 265 -7.63 -26.71 44.98
CA ALA A 265 -6.75 -25.78 44.30
C ALA A 265 -5.87 -26.49 43.25
N ALA A 266 -5.31 -27.64 43.59
CA ALA A 266 -4.52 -28.44 42.66
C ALA A 266 -5.36 -29.01 41.50
N ALA A 267 -6.62 -29.41 41.76
CA ALA A 267 -7.52 -29.88 40.72
C ALA A 267 -7.88 -28.76 39.73
N ILE A 268 -8.17 -27.56 40.22
CA ILE A 268 -8.47 -26.39 39.38
C ILE A 268 -7.25 -25.97 38.56
N ALA A 269 -6.05 -25.96 39.16
CA ALA A 269 -4.83 -25.67 38.42
C ALA A 269 -4.56 -26.68 37.30
N ARG A 270 -4.74 -27.98 37.56
CA ARG A 270 -4.57 -29.04 36.54
C ARG A 270 -5.59 -28.94 35.42
N ALA A 271 -6.83 -28.56 35.72
CA ALA A 271 -7.89 -28.39 34.73
C ALA A 271 -7.73 -27.12 33.88
N ASN A 272 -6.92 -26.16 34.33
CA ASN A 272 -6.73 -24.86 33.68
C ASN A 272 -5.23 -24.56 33.49
N PRO A 273 -4.56 -25.24 32.53
CA PRO A 273 -3.11 -25.11 32.34
C PRO A 273 -2.65 -23.72 31.86
N ASP A 274 -3.56 -22.85 31.45
CA ASP A 274 -3.27 -21.44 31.13
C ASP A 274 -3.08 -20.59 32.39
N LEU A 275 -3.50 -21.09 33.56
CA LEU A 275 -3.24 -20.44 34.84
C LEU A 275 -1.84 -20.85 35.33
N HIS A 276 -0.97 -19.85 35.49
CA HIS A 276 0.37 -20.03 36.03
C HIS A 276 0.33 -20.47 37.50
N ASN A 277 -0.64 -19.95 38.26
CA ASN A 277 -0.93 -20.40 39.61
C ASN A 277 -2.37 -20.11 40.01
N VAL A 278 -2.80 -20.76 41.09
CA VAL A 278 -4.03 -20.45 41.80
C VAL A 278 -3.78 -20.47 43.30
N TYR A 279 -4.50 -19.63 44.04
CA TYR A 279 -4.38 -19.58 45.49
C TYR A 279 -5.66 -19.13 46.17
N VAL A 280 -5.76 -19.47 47.46
CA VAL A 280 -6.75 -18.94 48.39
C VAL A 280 -6.01 -18.18 49.48
N ALA A 281 -6.51 -16.99 49.80
CA ALA A 281 -5.99 -16.12 50.85
C ALA A 281 -7.06 -15.81 51.90
N ASP A 282 -6.61 -15.57 53.12
CA ASP A 282 -7.43 -15.17 54.26
C ASP A 282 -8.01 -13.73 54.09
N PRO A 283 -8.84 -13.23 55.02
CA PRO A 283 -9.37 -11.87 54.94
C PRO A 283 -8.30 -10.76 54.95
N PHE A 284 -7.09 -11.07 55.42
CA PHE A 284 -5.94 -10.16 55.40
C PHE A 284 -5.09 -10.28 54.13
N ALA A 285 -5.57 -11.04 53.14
CA ALA A 285 -4.92 -11.31 51.87
C ALA A 285 -3.57 -12.04 51.99
N ARG A 286 -3.44 -12.88 53.04
CA ARG A 286 -2.31 -13.80 53.19
C ARG A 286 -2.66 -15.17 52.65
N THR A 287 -1.79 -15.74 51.83
CA THR A 287 -2.04 -17.04 51.19
C THR A 287 -2.11 -18.17 52.22
N VAL A 288 -3.24 -18.89 52.23
CA VAL A 288 -3.46 -20.07 53.08
C VAL A 288 -3.32 -21.38 52.30
N VAL A 289 -3.63 -21.34 51.00
CA VAL A 289 -3.43 -22.44 50.04
C VAL A 289 -2.90 -21.84 48.76
N PHE A 290 -1.90 -22.46 48.15
CA PHE A 290 -1.29 -21.99 46.92
C PHE A 290 -0.83 -23.17 46.07
N HIS A 291 -1.09 -23.13 44.76
CA HIS A 291 -0.60 -24.12 43.81
C HIS A 291 0.12 -23.44 42.63
N PRO A 292 1.38 -23.81 42.32
CA PRO A 292 2.21 -24.78 43.03
C PRO A 292 2.69 -24.30 44.42
N PRO A 293 2.98 -25.21 45.37
CA PRO A 293 3.35 -24.85 46.75
C PRO A 293 4.75 -24.21 46.87
N LEU A 294 5.59 -24.40 45.86
CA LEU A 294 6.88 -23.74 45.71
C LEU A 294 6.89 -22.96 44.41
N ASN A 295 7.50 -21.78 44.42
CA ASN A 295 7.70 -20.99 43.21
C ASN A 295 8.90 -21.51 42.39
N ALA A 296 9.19 -20.88 41.25
CA ALA A 296 10.29 -21.27 40.35
C ALA A 296 11.67 -21.20 41.03
N GLU A 297 11.84 -20.34 42.04
CA GLU A 297 13.06 -20.22 42.84
C GLU A 297 13.11 -21.19 44.04
N GLY A 298 12.15 -22.12 44.16
CA GLY A 298 12.07 -23.11 45.24
C GLY A 298 11.63 -22.55 46.59
N ARG A 299 11.07 -21.33 46.63
CA ARG A 299 10.57 -20.68 47.85
C ARG A 299 9.10 -21.00 48.07
N SER A 300 8.69 -21.07 49.34
CA SER A 300 7.29 -21.28 49.72
C SER A 300 6.38 -20.16 49.21
N THR A 301 5.23 -20.54 48.66
CA THR A 301 4.17 -19.62 48.23
C THR A 301 3.07 -19.44 49.28
N LEU A 302 3.20 -20.09 50.44
CA LEU A 302 2.31 -19.94 51.59
C LEU A 302 2.70 -18.75 52.48
N GLY A 303 1.71 -18.06 53.04
CA GLY A 303 1.89 -16.88 53.89
C GLY A 303 2.31 -15.61 53.15
N LEU A 304 2.25 -15.59 51.82
CA LEU A 304 2.53 -14.40 51.01
C LEU A 304 1.42 -13.35 51.21
N ASP A 305 1.82 -12.10 51.41
CA ASP A 305 0.90 -10.97 51.58
C ASP A 305 0.65 -10.24 50.25
N PHE A 306 -0.63 -10.13 49.90
CA PHE A 306 -1.12 -9.43 48.72
C PHE A 306 -2.10 -8.29 49.05
N SER A 307 -2.19 -7.84 50.30
CA SER A 307 -3.09 -6.75 50.73
C SER A 307 -2.81 -5.41 50.04
N ASP A 308 -1.57 -5.19 49.61
CA ASP A 308 -1.14 -4.02 48.84
C ASP A 308 -1.59 -4.06 47.37
N ARG A 309 -2.01 -5.23 46.87
CA ARG A 309 -2.40 -5.39 45.46
C ARG A 309 -3.76 -4.75 45.19
N ARG A 310 -3.83 -3.94 44.13
CA ARG A 310 -5.05 -3.24 43.72
C ARG A 310 -6.24 -4.16 43.50
N TYR A 311 -6.05 -5.34 42.88
CA TYR A 311 -7.16 -6.27 42.62
C TYR A 311 -7.76 -6.82 43.93
N VAL A 312 -6.94 -7.06 44.97
CA VAL A 312 -7.42 -7.45 46.31
C VAL A 312 -8.21 -6.31 46.94
N GLN A 313 -7.68 -5.08 46.91
CA GLN A 313 -8.35 -3.90 47.47
C GLN A 313 -9.70 -3.63 46.80
N VAL A 314 -9.79 -3.85 45.49
CA VAL A 314 -11.07 -3.71 44.76
C VAL A 314 -12.04 -4.80 45.18
N MET A 315 -11.64 -6.08 45.19
CA MET A 315 -12.50 -7.18 45.64
C MET A 315 -12.97 -7.00 47.08
N ALA A 316 -12.10 -6.55 47.97
CA ALA A 316 -12.42 -6.29 49.37
C ALA A 316 -13.46 -5.17 49.55
N ARG A 317 -13.49 -4.18 48.65
CA ARG A 317 -14.45 -3.08 48.69
C ARG A 317 -15.77 -3.42 48.00
N THR A 318 -15.72 -4.15 46.89
CA THR A 318 -16.90 -4.37 46.03
C THR A 318 -17.60 -5.70 46.30
N HIS A 319 -16.91 -6.66 46.94
CA HIS A 319 -17.35 -8.05 47.08
C HIS A 319 -17.77 -8.67 45.74
N ARG A 320 -17.13 -8.24 44.64
CA ARG A 320 -17.36 -8.75 43.30
C ARG A 320 -16.08 -9.34 42.70
N PRO A 321 -16.19 -10.30 41.78
CA PRO A 321 -15.04 -10.79 41.03
C PRO A 321 -14.37 -9.67 40.22
N VAL A 322 -13.06 -9.77 40.02
CA VAL A 322 -12.23 -8.74 39.38
C VAL A 322 -11.23 -9.38 38.41
N ILE A 323 -11.06 -8.74 37.26
CA ILE A 323 -9.94 -8.98 36.34
C ILE A 323 -8.99 -7.79 36.44
N SER A 324 -7.69 -8.04 36.67
CA SER A 324 -6.71 -6.98 36.77
C SER A 324 -6.25 -6.47 35.41
N GLN A 325 -5.61 -5.30 35.39
CA GLN A 325 -4.70 -4.94 34.29
C GLN A 325 -3.47 -5.85 34.30
N VAL A 326 -2.63 -5.77 33.26
CA VAL A 326 -1.34 -6.45 33.23
C VAL A 326 -0.39 -5.85 34.27
N PHE A 327 0.26 -6.68 35.08
CA PHE A 327 1.26 -6.24 36.04
C PHE A 327 2.31 -7.33 36.31
N ALA A 328 3.44 -6.96 36.93
CA ALA A 328 4.47 -7.93 37.30
C ALA A 328 4.10 -8.76 38.54
N GLY A 329 4.13 -10.08 38.40
CA GLY A 329 3.95 -11.03 39.50
C GLY A 329 4.95 -10.81 40.64
N ARG A 330 4.57 -11.23 41.85
CA ARG A 330 5.46 -11.23 43.04
C ARG A 330 5.22 -12.50 43.85
N GLY A 331 6.31 -13.14 44.27
CA GLY A 331 6.28 -14.30 45.16
C GLY A 331 5.92 -15.59 44.43
N GLY A 332 4.70 -15.69 43.90
CA GLY A 332 4.24 -16.89 43.18
C GLY A 332 4.72 -16.97 41.73
N VAL A 333 4.82 -15.83 41.03
CA VAL A 333 5.38 -15.69 39.67
C VAL A 333 6.17 -14.39 39.60
N HIS A 334 7.13 -14.29 38.69
CA HIS A 334 7.94 -13.08 38.47
C HIS A 334 7.84 -12.51 37.04
N THR A 335 6.85 -12.94 36.26
CA THR A 335 6.57 -12.47 34.89
C THR A 335 5.35 -11.55 34.86
N ALA A 336 5.09 -10.94 33.70
CA ALA A 336 3.87 -10.16 33.48
C ALA A 336 2.64 -11.09 33.42
N ILE A 337 1.63 -10.79 34.24
CA ILE A 337 0.43 -11.62 34.41
C ILE A 337 -0.84 -10.74 34.43
N VAL A 338 -1.96 -11.39 34.18
CA VAL A 338 -3.32 -10.88 34.50
C VAL A 338 -3.89 -11.78 35.58
N THR A 339 -4.45 -11.21 36.63
CA THR A 339 -5.08 -12.00 37.70
C THR A 339 -6.58 -11.91 37.62
N LEU A 340 -7.21 -13.07 37.73
CA LEU A 340 -8.63 -13.27 37.90
C LEU A 340 -8.87 -13.52 39.38
N GLY A 341 -9.69 -12.72 40.02
CA GLY A 341 -9.99 -12.82 41.44
C GLY A 341 -11.49 -13.01 41.68
N ALA A 342 -11.82 -13.81 42.69
CA ALA A 342 -13.16 -13.96 43.22
C ALA A 342 -13.12 -13.84 44.76
N PRO A 343 -14.01 -13.04 45.38
CA PRO A 343 -14.12 -12.99 46.83
C PRO A 343 -14.72 -14.30 47.36
N VAL A 344 -14.20 -14.78 48.49
CA VAL A 344 -14.81 -15.89 49.23
C VAL A 344 -15.79 -15.29 50.22
N LEU A 345 -17.08 -15.53 50.00
CA LEU A 345 -18.17 -15.03 50.84
C LEU A 345 -18.77 -16.21 51.62
N ASP A 346 -19.17 -15.98 52.87
CA ASP A 346 -20.00 -16.94 53.60
C ASP A 346 -21.49 -16.85 53.21
N ASP A 347 -22.32 -17.71 53.78
CA ASP A 347 -23.77 -17.77 53.53
C ASP A 347 -24.50 -16.46 53.90
N HIS A 348 -23.87 -15.59 54.70
CA HIS A 348 -24.38 -14.28 55.09
C HIS A 348 -23.83 -13.13 54.22
N GLY A 349 -23.02 -13.45 53.21
CA GLY A 349 -22.38 -12.48 52.32
C GLY A 349 -21.17 -11.76 52.93
N LEU A 350 -20.64 -12.23 54.06
CA LEU A 350 -19.46 -11.67 54.70
C LEU A 350 -18.18 -12.20 54.03
N LEU A 351 -17.24 -11.31 53.78
CA LEU A 351 -15.95 -11.64 53.19
C LEU A 351 -15.10 -12.49 54.15
N ARG A 352 -14.78 -13.72 53.73
CA ARG A 352 -13.94 -14.68 54.46
C ARG A 352 -12.56 -14.87 53.85
N GLY A 353 -12.32 -14.36 52.65
CA GLY A 353 -11.04 -14.45 51.97
C GLY A 353 -11.14 -14.16 50.49
N PHE A 354 -10.12 -14.58 49.74
CA PHE A 354 -10.01 -14.34 48.31
C PHE A 354 -9.51 -15.60 47.60
N ALA A 355 -10.11 -15.96 46.47
CA ALA A 355 -9.55 -16.93 45.53
C ALA A 355 -9.02 -16.18 44.32
N VAL A 356 -7.85 -16.58 43.83
CA VAL A 356 -7.17 -15.89 42.72
C VAL A 356 -6.50 -16.91 41.81
N GLY A 357 -6.56 -16.66 40.51
CA GLY A 357 -5.77 -17.34 39.49
C GLY A 357 -4.98 -16.33 38.65
N ALA A 358 -3.69 -16.59 38.43
CA ALA A 358 -2.85 -15.78 37.55
C ALA A 358 -2.78 -16.41 36.16
N LEU A 359 -3.22 -15.70 35.12
CA LEU A 359 -3.09 -16.11 33.73
C LEU A 359 -1.67 -15.91 33.20
N ASP A 360 -1.20 -16.89 32.44
CA ASP A 360 0.04 -16.83 31.69
C ASP A 360 -0.16 -16.14 30.33
N LEU A 361 0.39 -14.94 30.19
CA LEU A 361 0.29 -14.16 28.96
C LEU A 361 1.03 -14.79 27.77
N ALA A 362 2.06 -15.60 28.00
CA ALA A 362 2.75 -16.30 26.94
C ALA A 362 1.87 -17.41 26.33
N ARG A 363 1.09 -18.10 27.16
CA ARG A 363 0.12 -19.10 26.70
C ARG A 363 -1.05 -18.44 25.98
N LEU A 364 -1.56 -17.34 26.50
CA LEU A 364 -2.59 -16.54 25.83
C LEU A 364 -2.15 -16.11 24.42
N ARG A 365 -0.89 -15.65 24.30
CA ARG A 365 -0.31 -15.31 23.00
C ARG A 365 -0.26 -16.51 22.04
N GLY A 366 0.09 -17.70 22.53
CA GLY A 366 0.10 -18.92 21.72
C GLY A 366 -1.29 -19.29 21.18
N HIS A 367 -2.35 -19.14 21.98
CA HIS A 367 -3.74 -19.35 21.51
C HIS A 367 -4.13 -18.34 20.41
N LEU A 368 -3.73 -17.07 20.56
CA LEU A 368 -3.97 -16.04 19.55
C LEU A 368 -3.17 -16.26 18.26
N GLU A 369 -1.96 -16.81 18.35
CA GLU A 369 -1.13 -17.16 17.20
C GLU A 369 -1.69 -18.39 16.46
N ALA A 370 -2.24 -19.39 17.16
CA ALA A 370 -2.86 -20.56 16.54
C ALA A 370 -4.14 -20.20 15.74
N LEU A 371 -4.94 -19.26 16.24
CA LEU A 371 -6.11 -18.74 15.52
C LEU A 371 -5.75 -18.07 14.17
N ARG A 372 -4.51 -17.66 14.00
CA ARG A 372 -4.01 -17.08 12.75
C ARG A 372 -3.61 -18.14 11.72
N GLU A 373 -3.20 -19.34 12.16
CA GLU A 373 -2.72 -20.41 11.27
C GLU A 373 -3.86 -21.25 10.67
N ASP A 374 -5.02 -21.34 11.33
CA ASP A 374 -6.20 -22.06 10.81
C ASP A 374 -6.90 -21.35 9.62
N GLU A 375 -6.46 -20.14 9.25
CA GLU A 375 -7.00 -19.34 8.13
C GLU A 375 -6.14 -19.32 6.85
N ASP A 376 -4.88 -19.77 6.91
CA ASP A 376 -3.99 -19.91 5.74
C ASP A 376 -4.10 -21.31 5.11
#